data_AF-A0A9Q9MEF1-F1
#
_entry.id   AF-A0A9Q9MEF1-F1
#
_cell.length_a   1.000
_cell.length_b   1.000
_cell.length_c   1.000
_cell.angle_alpha   90.00
_cell.angle_beta   90.00
_cell.angle_gamma   90.00
#
_symmetry.space_group_name_H-M   'P 1'
#
loop_
_entity.id
_entity.type
_entity.pdbx_description
1 polymer ?
#
loop_
_entity_poly.entity_id
_entity_poly.type
_entity_poly.pdbx_seq_one_letter_code
_entity_poly.pdbx_strand_id
1 'polypeptide(L)' 'MAEHEPVTSPDQLKPGHPRAARIGAAVTALLILSMIVGNHQGRVEDIWLIASAGVLVLVLVADWVLRRNGLR' A
#
# COMPACT_ATOMS: atom_id res chain seq x y z
N MET A 1 -20.64 -31.53 11.78
CA MET A 1 -19.42 -30.72 11.79
C MET A 1 -19.68 -29.55 12.70
N ALA A 2 -18.97 -29.42 13.83
CA ALA A 2 -19.09 -28.22 14.65
C ALA A 2 -18.49 -27.05 13.86
N GLU A 3 -19.30 -26.04 13.58
CA GLU A 3 -18.84 -24.77 13.01
C GLU A 3 -17.93 -24.07 14.03
N HIS A 4 -16.67 -23.86 13.65
CA HIS A 4 -15.69 -23.21 14.52
C HIS A 4 -15.94 -21.71 14.43
N GLU A 5 -16.47 -21.11 15.51
CA GLU A 5 -16.64 -19.67 15.59
C GLU A 5 -15.26 -19.00 15.40
N PRO A 6 -15.13 -18.05 14.44
CA PRO A 6 -13.85 -17.42 14.17
C PRO A 6 -13.41 -16.63 15.41
N VAL A 7 -12.27 -17.01 15.99
CA VAL A 7 -11.65 -16.27 17.10
C VAL A 7 -11.09 -14.96 16.55
N THR A 8 -11.87 -13.89 16.65
CA THR A 8 -11.45 -12.55 16.25
C THR A 8 -11.16 -11.68 17.46
N SER A 9 -10.06 -10.94 17.43
CA SER A 9 -9.75 -9.96 18.48
C SER A 9 -10.67 -8.72 18.34
N PRO A 10 -11.00 -8.01 19.46
CA PRO A 10 -11.96 -6.91 19.43
C PRO A 10 -11.61 -5.79 18.43
N ASP A 11 -10.34 -5.62 18.10
CA ASP A 11 -9.80 -4.67 17.12
C ASP A 11 -10.08 -5.07 15.66
N GLN A 12 -10.20 -6.36 15.34
CA GLN A 12 -10.55 -6.81 13.98
C GLN A 12 -11.98 -6.40 13.59
N LEU A 13 -12.84 -6.11 14.57
CA LEU A 13 -14.19 -5.61 14.36
C LEU A 13 -14.24 -4.10 14.09
N LYS A 14 -13.12 -3.38 14.27
CA LYS A 14 -13.11 -1.93 14.08
C LYS A 14 -13.29 -1.61 12.59
N PRO A 15 -14.22 -0.73 12.23
CA PRO A 15 -14.41 -0.33 10.84
C PRO A 15 -13.13 0.34 10.32
N GLY A 16 -12.48 -0.31 9.34
CA GLY A 16 -11.34 0.23 8.62
C GLY A 16 -11.77 1.05 7.40
N HIS A 17 -10.84 1.82 6.84
CA HIS A 17 -11.04 2.59 5.61
C HIS A 17 -10.08 2.13 4.51
N PRO A 18 -10.19 0.88 4.02
CA PRO A 18 -9.23 0.31 3.08
C PRO A 18 -9.16 1.09 1.76
N ARG A 19 -10.28 1.67 1.31
CA ARG A 19 -10.31 2.54 0.12
C ARG A 19 -9.47 3.81 0.32
N ALA A 20 -9.60 4.47 1.47
CA ALA A 20 -8.82 5.66 1.79
C ALA A 20 -7.32 5.34 1.88
N ALA A 21 -6.96 4.22 2.51
CA ALA A 21 -5.57 3.76 2.57
C ALA A 21 -4.97 3.51 1.17
N ARG A 22 -5.70 2.84 0.27
CA ARG A 22 -5.24 2.62 -1.11
C ARG A 22 -5.07 3.91 -1.90
N ILE A 23 -6.04 4.83 -1.79
CA ILE A 23 -5.95 6.14 -2.44
C ILE A 23 -4.75 6.92 -1.89
N GLY A 24 -4.59 6.94 -0.56
CA GLY A 24 -3.45 7.57 0.10
C GLY A 24 -2.12 7.03 -0.41
N ALA A 25 -1.95 5.70 -0.43
CA ALA A 25 -0.74 5.07 -0.95
C ALA A 25 -0.47 5.42 -2.42
N ALA A 26 -1.50 5.44 -3.27
CA ALA A 26 -1.36 5.80 -4.68
C ALA A 26 -0.96 7.29 -4.85
N VAL A 27 -1.62 8.19 -4.13
CA VAL A 27 -1.30 9.63 -4.14
C VAL A 27 0.11 9.86 -3.62
N THR A 28 0.51 9.23 -2.52
CA THR A 28 1.87 9.34 -1.97
C THR A 28 2.92 8.84 -2.97
N ALA A 29 2.69 7.72 -3.65
CA ALA A 29 3.60 7.24 -4.68
C ALA A 29 3.78 8.25 -5.82
N LEU A 30 2.69 8.87 -6.29
CA LEU A 30 2.74 9.92 -7.31
C LEU A 30 3.49 11.17 -6.83
N LEU A 31 3.28 11.60 -5.58
CA LEU A 31 3.99 12.73 -4.99
C LEU A 31 5.50 12.45 -4.89
N ILE A 32 5.90 11.26 -4.42
CA ILE A 32 7.30 10.85 -4.35
C ILE A 32 7.94 10.86 -5.75
N LEU A 33 7.24 10.33 -6.78
CA LEU A 33 7.77 10.35 -8.15
C LEU A 33 7.85 11.77 -8.71
N SER A 34 6.94 12.66 -8.33
CA SER A 34 7.00 14.07 -8.77
C SER A 34 8.25 14.78 -8.27
N MET A 35 8.80 14.37 -7.12
CA MET A 35 10.02 14.93 -6.54
C MET A 35 11.28 14.61 -7.35
N ILE A 36 11.23 13.67 -8.31
CA ILE A 36 12.35 13.43 -9.26
C ILE A 36 12.56 14.67 -10.15
N VAL A 37 11.51 15.45 -10.39
CA VAL A 37 11.61 16.70 -11.15
C VAL A 37 12.05 17.81 -10.19
N GLY A 38 13.35 18.08 -10.14
CA GLY A 38 13.89 19.03 -9.18
C GLY A 38 15.35 19.40 -9.42
N ASN A 39 15.98 19.95 -8.40
CA ASN A 39 17.35 20.47 -8.44
C ASN A 39 18.42 19.41 -8.14
N HIS A 40 18.09 18.12 -8.32
CA HIS A 40 18.93 17.02 -7.88
C HIS A 40 20.22 17.00 -8.69
N GLN A 41 21.35 17.12 -7.99
CA GLN A 41 22.68 17.06 -8.62
C GLN A 41 23.24 15.63 -8.63
N GLY A 42 22.73 14.76 -7.75
CA GLY A 42 23.18 13.39 -7.59
C GLY A 42 22.04 12.40 -7.76
N ARG A 43 22.38 11.18 -8.18
CA ARG A 43 21.38 10.11 -8.45
C ARG A 43 20.94 9.33 -7.23
N VAL A 44 21.60 9.51 -6.09
CA VAL A 44 21.28 8.74 -4.87
C VAL A 44 19.85 9.06 -4.39
N GLU A 45 19.45 10.32 -4.44
CA GLU A 45 18.10 10.74 -4.09
C GLU A 45 17.05 10.10 -5.01
N ASP A 46 17.27 10.15 -6.33
CA ASP A 46 16.36 9.55 -7.31
C ASP A 46 16.18 8.04 -7.09
N ILE A 47 17.26 7.32 -6.74
CA ILE A 47 17.19 5.89 -6.43
C ILE A 47 16.25 5.64 -5.24
N TRP A 48 16.37 6.44 -4.18
CA TRP A 48 15.51 6.31 -3.00
C TRP A 48 14.06 6.69 -3.27
N LEU A 49 13.81 7.73 -4.07
CA LEU A 49 12.47 8.12 -4.48
C LEU A 49 11.81 7.01 -5.31
N ILE A 50 12.50 6.48 -6.31
CA ILE A 50 12.00 5.38 -7.16
C ILE A 50 11.77 4.12 -6.33
N ALA A 51 12.72 3.75 -5.46
CA ALA A 51 12.58 2.58 -4.61
C ALA A 51 11.37 2.69 -3.67
N SER A 52 11.19 3.85 -3.02
CA SER A 52 10.08 4.09 -2.09
C SER A 52 8.72 4.08 -2.80
N ALA A 53 8.62 4.73 -3.95
CA ALA A 53 7.41 4.67 -4.78
C ALA A 53 7.14 3.24 -5.28
N GLY A 54 8.19 2.51 -5.68
CA GLY A 54 8.11 1.11 -6.11
C GLY A 54 7.55 0.19 -5.02
N VAL A 55 7.95 0.38 -3.77
CA VAL A 55 7.41 -0.37 -2.62
C VAL A 55 5.91 -0.11 -2.45
N LEU A 56 5.47 1.15 -2.50
CA LEU A 56 4.03 1.48 -2.39
C LEU A 56 3.21 0.84 -3.52
N VAL A 57 3.71 0.91 -4.75
CA VAL A 57 3.06 0.28 -5.90
C VAL A 57 3.00 -1.24 -5.73
N LEU A 58 4.10 -1.87 -5.29
CA LEU A 58 4.15 -3.31 -5.04
C LEU A 58 3.11 -3.73 -3.99
N VAL A 59 2.98 -2.99 -2.89
CA VAL A 59 1.98 -3.25 -1.86
C VAL A 59 0.56 -3.12 -2.40
N LEU A 60 0.27 -2.11 -3.22
CA LEU A 60 -1.05 -1.94 -3.85
C LEU A 60 -1.37 -3.09 -4.82
N VAL A 61 -0.40 -3.50 -5.63
CA VAL A 61 -0.56 -4.65 -6.53
C VAL A 61 -0.76 -5.93 -5.74
N ALA A 62 0.01 -6.15 -4.68
CA ALA A 62 -0.15 -7.31 -3.79
C ALA A 62 -1.55 -7.32 -3.15
N ASP A 63 -2.01 -6.21 -2.56
CA ASP A 63 -3.36 -6.11 -1.98
C ASP A 63 -4.44 -6.47 -3.02
N TRP A 64 -4.32 -5.97 -4.26
CA TRP A 64 -5.24 -6.30 -5.34
C TRP A 64 -5.18 -7.78 -5.74
N VAL A 65 -3.99 -8.34 -5.92
CA VAL A 65 -3.78 -9.76 -6.28
C VAL A 65 -4.29 -10.70 -5.19
N LEU A 66 -4.04 -10.40 -3.92
CA LEU A 66 -4.49 -11.26 -2.82
C LEU A 66 -6.02 -11.23 -2.69
N ARG A 67 -6.64 -10.04 -2.87
CA ARG A 67 -8.10 -9.90 -2.79
C ARG A 67 -8.84 -10.52 -3.96
N ARG A 68 -8.31 -10.43 -5.18
CA ARG A 68 -8.88 -11.16 -6.33
C ARG A 68 -8.76 -12.69 -6.13
N ASN A 69 -7.75 -13.15 -5.38
CA ASN A 69 -7.52 -14.56 -5.09
C ASN A 69 -8.30 -15.06 -3.85
N GLY A 70 -9.17 -14.24 -3.26
CA GLY A 70 -10.08 -14.66 -2.19
C GLY A 70 -9.67 -14.27 -0.78
N LEU A 71 -8.57 -13.51 -0.59
CA LEU A 71 -8.28 -12.90 0.71
C LEU A 71 -9.31 -11.80 0.99
N ARG A 72 -10.12 -11.97 2.03
CA ARG A 72 -11.15 -11.01 2.45
C ARG A 72 -10.73 -10.25 3.70
#